data_AF-A0A9E1P104-F1
#
_entry.id   AF-A0A9E1P104-F1
#
_cell.length_a   1.000
_cell.length_b   1.000
_cell.length_c   1.000
_cell.angle_alpha   90.00
_cell.angle_beta   90.00
_cell.angle_gamma   90.00
#
_symmetry.space_group_name_H-M   'P 1'
#
loop_
_entity.id
_entity.type
_entity.pdbx_description
1 polymer ?
#
loop_
_entity_poly.entity_id
_entity_poly.type
_entity_poly.pdbx_seq_one_letter_code
_entity_poly.pdbx_strand_id
1 'polypeptide(L)'
;MTEVDFFATVSATVGEYIALDSVLVQLAGLLLLAVAAHIALGIIVRRLHHLALSSAQAWDDVLISAMETPVRVVLWFAVINLAMQLYPATDGLQAQLAQAYDTALVMVLTWFLLRLIGGVEAELLNEGRAQGASRDRAAVHASAKLARTTVWIIAGLMVLQTVGVSISGLLAFGGIGGIAVG
;
A
#
# COMPACT_ATOMS: atom_id res chain seq x y z
N MET A 1 -3.01 6.93 28.33
CA MET A 1 -2.03 7.84 27.71
C MET A 1 -1.81 7.31 26.31
N THR A 2 -2.41 7.95 25.31
CA THR A 2 -2.29 7.54 23.91
C THR A 2 -0.91 7.95 23.38
N GLU A 3 -0.41 7.32 22.31
CA GLU A 3 0.91 7.72 21.74
C GLU A 3 0.94 9.21 21.38
N VAL A 4 -0.21 9.77 20.98
CA VAL A 4 -0.40 11.20 20.68
C VAL A 4 -0.13 12.08 21.91
N ASP A 5 -0.57 11.68 23.11
CA ASP A 5 -0.37 12.44 24.35
C ASP A 5 1.11 12.51 24.75
N PHE A 6 1.87 11.44 24.49
CA PHE A 6 3.30 11.37 24.77
C PHE A 6 4.10 12.31 23.86
N PHE A 7 3.83 12.30 22.55
CA PHE A 7 4.47 13.21 21.59
C PHE A 7 4.13 14.69 21.87
N ALA A 8 2.90 14.99 22.28
CA ALA A 8 2.49 16.33 22.67
C ALA A 8 3.27 16.84 23.90
N THR A 9 3.46 15.99 24.91
CA THR A 9 4.16 16.36 26.16
C THR A 9 5.67 16.58 25.93
N VAL A 10 6.30 15.71 25.15
CA VAL A 10 7.73 15.80 24.85
C VAL A 10 8.02 17.04 23.98
N SER A 11 7.19 17.31 22.97
CA SER A 11 7.39 18.48 22.11
C SER A 11 7.14 19.81 22.82
N ALA A 12 6.17 19.89 23.73
CA ALA A 12 5.95 21.08 24.56
C ALA A 12 7.16 21.40 25.44
N THR A 13 7.74 20.36 26.08
CA THR A 13 8.93 20.51 26.91
C THR A 13 10.12 20.99 26.07
N VAL A 14 10.35 20.41 24.89
CA VAL A 14 11.47 20.79 24.01
C VAL A 14 11.29 22.19 23.40
N GLY A 15 10.07 22.59 23.04
CA GLY A 15 9.77 23.92 22.50
C GLY A 15 10.11 25.05 23.47
N GLU A 16 9.90 24.83 24.77
CA GLU A 16 10.20 25.79 25.84
C GLU A 16 11.71 26.08 25.97
N TYR A 17 12.57 25.11 25.63
CA TYR A 17 14.04 25.28 25.68
C TYR A 17 14.65 25.92 24.43
N ILE A 18 13.99 25.86 23.27
CA ILE A 18 14.59 26.24 21.98
C ILE A 18 13.99 27.56 21.43
N ALA A 19 12.97 28.14 22.09
CA ALA A 19 12.27 29.36 21.66
C ALA A 19 11.70 29.29 20.22
N LEU A 20 11.56 28.09 19.68
CA LEU A 20 10.85 27.81 18.44
C LEU A 20 9.38 27.55 18.76
N ASP A 21 8.50 27.90 17.81
CA ASP A 21 7.10 27.51 17.88
C ASP A 21 7.01 25.97 18.05
N SER A 22 6.22 25.51 19.01
CA SER A 22 6.05 24.08 19.33
C SER A 22 5.53 23.30 18.11
N VAL A 23 4.81 23.98 17.22
CA VAL A 23 4.38 23.46 15.91
C VAL A 23 5.56 23.09 15.02
N LEU A 24 6.57 23.97 14.92
CA LEU A 24 7.75 23.72 14.08
C LEU A 24 8.57 22.54 14.63
N VAL A 25 8.66 22.41 15.95
CA VAL A 25 9.36 21.29 16.60
C VAL A 25 8.64 19.96 16.33
N GLN A 26 7.31 19.92 16.41
CA GLN A 26 6.52 18.73 16.11
C GLN A 26 6.64 18.30 14.64
N LEU A 27 6.52 19.25 13.71
CA LEU A 27 6.67 18.98 12.28
C LEU A 27 8.09 18.53 11.91
N ALA A 28 9.11 19.16 12.49
CA ALA A 28 10.50 18.77 12.29
C ALA A 28 10.77 17.36 12.84
N GLY A 29 10.25 17.03 14.03
CA GLY A 29 10.35 15.69 14.61
C GLY A 29 9.68 14.62 13.76
N LEU A 30 8.48 14.90 13.25
CA LEU A 30 7.74 14.00 12.35
C LEU A 30 8.50 13.78 11.03
N LEU A 31 9.05 14.83 10.44
CA LEU A 31 9.86 14.73 9.22
C LEU A 31 11.15 13.93 9.45
N LEU A 32 11.83 14.14 10.58
CA LEU A 32 13.02 13.38 10.94
C LEU A 32 12.72 11.89 11.10
N LEU A 33 11.62 11.55 11.78
CA LEU A 33 11.14 10.17 11.89
C LEU A 33 10.78 9.57 10.52
N ALA A 34 10.10 10.33 9.66
CA ALA A 34 9.77 9.92 8.31
C ALA A 34 11.03 9.58 7.49
N VAL A 35 12.03 10.46 7.51
CA VAL A 35 13.31 10.25 6.82
C VAL A 35 14.05 9.05 7.40
N ALA A 36 14.10 8.91 8.73
CA ALA A 36 14.72 7.77 9.38
C ALA A 36 14.04 6.44 8.99
N ALA A 37 12.70 6.40 9.00
CA ALA A 37 11.93 5.25 8.58
C ALA A 37 12.14 4.93 7.09
N HIS A 38 12.23 5.95 6.23
CA HIS A 38 12.51 5.79 4.80
C HIS A 38 13.90 5.17 4.56
N ILE A 39 14.92 5.66 5.28
CA ILE A 39 16.27 5.11 5.21
C ILE A 39 16.28 3.67 5.74
N ALA A 40 15.63 3.41 6.88
CA ALA A 40 15.52 2.08 7.47
C ALA A 40 14.85 1.09 6.51
N LEU A 41 13.74 1.48 5.88
CA LEU A 41 13.06 0.69 4.86
C LEU A 41 14.01 0.36 3.71
N GLY A 42 14.76 1.34 3.21
CA GLY A 42 15.75 1.12 2.17
C GLY A 42 16.89 0.17 2.59
N ILE A 43 17.27 0.16 3.86
CA ILE A 43 18.26 -0.80 4.39
C ILE A 43 17.65 -2.20 4.51
N ILE A 44 16.43 -2.30 5.05
CA ILE A 44 15.72 -3.57 5.23
C ILE A 44 15.48 -4.23 3.87
N VAL A 45 14.95 -3.51 2.88
CA VAL A 45 14.71 -4.06 1.54
C VAL A 45 16.01 -4.54 0.91
N ARG A 46 17.10 -3.77 1.00
CA ARG A 46 18.42 -4.21 0.49
C ARG A 46 18.92 -5.47 1.17
N ARG A 47 18.72 -5.61 2.49
CA ARG A 47 19.06 -6.84 3.22
C ARG A 47 18.18 -8.00 2.82
N LEU A 48 16.87 -7.80 2.70
CA LEU A 48 15.92 -8.83 2.27
C LEU A 48 16.26 -9.34 0.87
N HIS A 49 16.58 -8.44 -0.06
CA HIS A 49 17.01 -8.84 -1.41
C HIS A 49 18.34 -9.62 -1.39
N HIS A 50 19.32 -9.20 -0.58
CA HIS A 50 20.57 -9.93 -0.42
C HIS A 50 20.36 -11.33 0.22
N LEU A 51 19.41 -11.48 1.13
CA LEU A 51 19.03 -12.77 1.71
C LEU A 51 18.24 -13.63 0.72
N ALA A 52 17.37 -13.01 -0.08
CA ALA A 52 16.62 -13.68 -1.13
C ALA A 52 17.55 -14.27 -2.21
N LEU A 53 18.65 -13.59 -2.54
CA LEU A 53 19.69 -14.13 -3.44
C LEU A 53 20.42 -15.36 -2.86
N SER A 54 20.40 -15.55 -1.54
CA SER A 54 20.94 -16.75 -0.87
C SER A 54 19.90 -17.85 -0.68
N SER A 55 18.62 -17.53 -0.89
CA SER A 55 17.48 -18.45 -0.86
C SER A 55 17.28 -19.04 -2.26
N ALA A 56 16.97 -20.34 -2.35
CA ALA A 56 16.66 -20.99 -3.62
C ALA A 56 15.24 -20.67 -4.13
N GLN A 57 14.46 -19.86 -3.39
CA GLN A 57 13.04 -19.61 -3.65
C GLN A 57 12.83 -18.27 -4.38
N ALA A 58 12.60 -18.32 -5.69
CA ALA A 58 12.38 -17.14 -6.52
C ALA A 58 11.13 -16.31 -6.15
N TRP A 59 10.19 -16.91 -5.42
CA TRP A 59 8.96 -16.28 -4.93
C TRP A 59 9.20 -15.14 -3.94
N ASP A 60 10.24 -15.25 -3.10
CA ASP A 60 10.58 -14.22 -2.13
C ASP A 60 11.04 -12.94 -2.83
N ASP A 61 11.83 -13.09 -3.90
CA ASP A 61 12.34 -11.96 -4.68
C ASP A 61 11.22 -11.21 -5.42
N VAL A 62 10.28 -11.96 -5.99
CA VAL A 62 9.07 -11.40 -6.61
C VAL A 62 8.26 -10.59 -5.60
N LEU A 63 8.05 -11.10 -4.39
CA LEU A 63 7.29 -10.39 -3.36
C LEU A 63 8.03 -9.13 -2.87
N ILE A 64 9.33 -9.24 -2.55
CA ILE A 64 10.14 -8.13 -2.06
C ILE A 64 10.20 -7.01 -3.11
N SER A 65 10.47 -7.36 -4.37
CA SER A 65 10.54 -6.40 -5.46
C SER A 65 9.17 -5.75 -5.72
N ALA A 66 8.06 -6.49 -5.67
CA ALA A 66 6.72 -5.94 -5.82
C ALA A 66 6.38 -4.96 -4.70
N MET A 67 6.77 -5.27 -3.46
CA MET A 67 6.41 -4.52 -2.25
C MET A 67 7.28 -3.28 -1.99
N GLU A 68 8.54 -3.25 -2.46
CA GLU A 68 9.50 -2.19 -2.17
C GLU A 68 8.93 -0.77 -2.41
N THR A 69 8.39 -0.53 -3.60
CA THR A 69 7.94 0.81 -3.98
C THR A 69 6.59 1.18 -3.35
N PRO A 70 5.57 0.29 -3.31
CA PRO A 70 4.32 0.55 -2.60
C PRO A 70 4.51 0.90 -1.12
N VAL A 71 5.35 0.15 -0.37
CA VAL A 71 5.56 0.42 1.06
C VAL A 71 6.21 1.78 1.28
N ARG A 72 7.11 2.20 0.39
CA ARG A 72 7.71 3.54 0.44
C ARG A 72 6.67 4.65 0.24
N VAL A 73 5.67 4.42 -0.62
CA VAL A 73 4.54 5.37 -0.81
C VAL A 73 3.63 5.39 0.41
N VAL A 74 3.27 4.22 0.96
CA VAL A 74 2.45 4.12 2.18
C VAL A 74 3.10 4.84 3.35
N LEU A 75 4.43 4.76 3.50
CA LEU A 75 5.16 5.49 4.54
C LEU A 75 4.91 6.99 4.46
N TRP A 76 5.03 7.59 3.27
CA TRP A 76 4.75 9.02 3.09
C TRP A 76 3.30 9.38 3.33
N PHE A 77 2.36 8.53 2.92
CA PHE A 77 0.94 8.70 3.24
C PHE A 77 0.68 8.65 4.75
N ALA A 78 1.31 7.74 5.48
CA ALA A 78 1.19 7.66 6.93
C ALA A 78 1.70 8.95 7.61
N VAL A 79 2.81 9.51 7.11
CA VAL A 79 3.38 10.78 7.59
C VAL A 79 2.41 11.94 7.35
N ILE A 80 1.80 12.02 6.16
CA ILE A 80 0.78 13.03 5.84
C ILE A 80 -0.45 12.87 6.75
N ASN A 81 -0.92 11.63 6.94
CA ASN A 81 -2.08 11.35 7.79
C ASN A 81 -1.82 11.70 9.26
N LEU A 82 -0.62 11.44 9.78
CA LEU A 82 -0.22 11.87 11.12
C LEU A 82 -0.18 13.40 11.22
N ALA A 83 0.37 14.09 10.22
CA ALA A 83 0.37 15.55 10.19
C ALA A 83 -1.05 16.14 10.18
N MET A 84 -1.98 15.53 9.43
CA MET A 84 -3.40 15.91 9.40
C MET A 84 -4.11 15.69 10.74
N GLN A 85 -3.72 14.67 11.50
CA GLN A 85 -4.29 14.42 12.83
C GLN A 85 -3.77 15.41 13.88
N LEU A 86 -2.50 15.80 13.78
CA LEU A 86 -1.90 16.82 14.66
C LEU A 86 -2.45 18.22 14.36
N TYR A 87 -2.70 18.51 13.09
CA TYR A 87 -3.19 19.81 12.62
C TYR A 87 -4.43 19.63 11.74
N PRO A 88 -5.60 19.38 12.36
CA PRO A 88 -6.83 19.16 11.63
C PRO A 88 -7.22 20.42 10.84
N ALA A 89 -7.65 20.21 9.60
CA ALA A 89 -8.23 21.25 8.76
C ALA A 89 -9.68 21.55 9.19
N THR A 90 -10.35 22.46 8.49
CA THR A 90 -11.81 22.64 8.66
C THR A 90 -12.56 21.35 8.36
N ASP A 91 -13.66 21.09 9.07
CA ASP A 91 -14.41 19.81 9.02
C ASP A 91 -14.69 19.32 7.58
N GLY A 92 -15.12 20.22 6.70
CA GLY A 92 -15.42 19.90 5.31
C GLY A 92 -14.20 19.52 4.47
N LEU A 93 -13.04 20.13 4.74
CA LEU A 93 -11.79 19.77 4.07
C LEU A 93 -11.18 18.50 4.67
N GLN A 94 -11.27 18.32 5.99
CA GLN A 94 -10.77 17.15 6.67
C GLN A 94 -11.49 15.87 6.22
N ALA A 95 -12.82 15.92 6.06
CA ALA A 95 -13.60 14.80 5.51
C ALA A 95 -13.18 14.43 4.08
N GLN A 96 -12.96 15.43 3.21
CA GLN A 96 -12.49 15.20 1.84
C GLN A 96 -11.08 14.60 1.81
N LEU A 97 -10.18 15.08 2.66
CA LEU A 97 -8.82 14.54 2.76
C LEU A 97 -8.81 13.11 3.29
N ALA A 98 -9.67 12.79 4.27
CA ALA A 98 -9.83 11.42 4.78
C ALA A 98 -10.36 10.47 3.69
N GLN A 99 -11.38 10.90 2.96
CA GLN A 99 -11.91 10.15 1.81
C GLN A 99 -10.82 9.93 0.74
N ALA A 100 -10.07 10.97 0.39
CA ALA A 100 -8.98 10.89 -0.58
C ALA A 100 -7.85 9.95 -0.10
N TYR A 101 -7.55 9.96 1.19
CA TYR A 101 -6.57 9.05 1.80
C TYR A 101 -7.00 7.58 1.67
N ASP A 102 -8.25 7.27 2.00
CA ASP A 102 -8.79 5.92 1.87
C ASP A 102 -8.75 5.44 0.41
N THR A 103 -9.19 6.29 -0.54
CA THR A 103 -9.09 5.99 -1.98
C THR A 103 -7.64 5.78 -2.40
N ALA A 104 -6.71 6.62 -1.93
CA ALA A 104 -5.30 6.53 -2.28
C ALA A 104 -4.67 5.23 -1.75
N LEU A 105 -5.01 4.77 -0.55
CA LEU A 105 -4.55 3.49 -0.02
C LEU A 105 -5.05 2.31 -0.85
N VAL A 106 -6.32 2.32 -1.27
CA VAL A 106 -6.88 1.30 -2.18
C VAL A 106 -6.10 1.28 -3.50
N MET A 107 -5.76 2.45 -4.06
CA MET A 107 -4.98 2.55 -5.29
C MET A 107 -3.55 2.02 -5.13
N VAL A 108 -2.89 2.31 -4.00
CA VAL A 108 -1.55 1.78 -3.71
C VAL A 108 -1.57 0.26 -3.54
N LEU A 109 -2.58 -0.28 -2.85
CA LEU A 109 -2.76 -1.73 -2.71
C LEU A 109 -3.02 -2.40 -4.05
N THR A 110 -3.88 -1.80 -4.88
CA THR A 110 -4.17 -2.27 -6.24
C THR A 110 -2.89 -2.31 -7.08
N TRP A 111 -2.10 -1.23 -7.04
CA TRP A 111 -0.83 -1.15 -7.73
C TRP A 111 0.17 -2.23 -7.26
N PHE A 112 0.27 -2.46 -5.95
CA PHE A 112 1.07 -3.55 -5.37
C PHE A 112 0.63 -4.92 -5.92
N LEU A 113 -0.66 -5.23 -5.87
CA LEU A 113 -1.19 -6.52 -6.32
C LEU A 113 -0.96 -6.74 -7.82
N LEU A 114 -1.18 -5.72 -8.65
CA LEU A 114 -0.92 -5.82 -10.09
C LEU A 114 0.57 -6.05 -10.39
N ARG A 115 1.46 -5.40 -9.63
CA ARG A 115 2.91 -5.62 -9.75
C ARG A 115 3.29 -7.02 -9.30
N LEU A 116 2.72 -7.50 -8.19
CA LEU A 116 2.95 -8.86 -7.68
C LEU A 116 2.52 -9.92 -8.70
N ILE A 117 1.33 -9.78 -9.28
CA ILE A 117 0.83 -10.69 -10.32
C ILE A 117 1.77 -10.70 -11.52
N GLY A 118 2.24 -9.53 -11.97
CA GLY A 118 3.19 -9.43 -13.08
C GLY A 118 4.54 -10.08 -12.77
N GLY A 119 5.05 -9.94 -11.54
CA GLY A 119 6.28 -10.59 -11.10
C GLY A 119 6.15 -12.11 -11.01
N VAL A 120 5.05 -12.60 -10.44
CA VAL A 120 4.74 -14.04 -10.35
C VAL A 120 4.62 -14.67 -11.74
N GLU A 121 3.91 -13.99 -12.64
CA GLU A 121 3.75 -14.44 -14.03
C GLU A 121 5.11 -14.53 -14.74
N ALA A 122 5.97 -13.52 -14.58
CA ALA A 122 7.30 -13.53 -15.17
C ALA A 122 8.16 -14.68 -14.63
N GLU A 123 8.10 -14.94 -13.32
CA GLU A 123 8.86 -16.01 -12.69
C GLU A 123 8.41 -17.39 -13.15
N LEU A 124 7.09 -17.65 -13.14
CA LEU A 124 6.53 -18.91 -13.66
C LEU A 124 6.88 -19.17 -15.12
N LEU A 125 6.92 -18.12 -15.96
CA LEU A 125 7.32 -18.23 -17.36
C LEU A 125 8.82 -18.44 -17.55
N ASN A 126 9.66 -17.98 -16.60
CA ASN A 126 11.09 -18.20 -16.59
C ASN A 126 11.42 -19.65 -16.20
N GLU A 127 10.79 -20.18 -15.14
CA GLU A 127 10.92 -21.58 -14.70
C GLU A 127 10.49 -22.56 -15.82
N GLY A 128 9.39 -22.25 -16.51
CA GLY A 128 8.85 -23.04 -17.63
C GLY A 128 9.70 -23.04 -18.91
N ARG A 129 10.86 -22.36 -18.96
CA ARG A 129 11.82 -22.51 -20.08
C ARG A 129 12.63 -23.80 -19.98
N ALA A 130 12.71 -24.44 -18.81
CA ALA A 130 13.58 -25.60 -18.61
C ALA A 130 12.99 -26.91 -19.13
N GLN A 131 11.65 -27.09 -19.15
CA GLN A 131 11.01 -28.36 -19.51
C GLN A 131 9.65 -28.05 -20.18
N GLY A 132 9.41 -28.63 -21.35
CA GLY A 132 8.48 -28.08 -22.34
C GLY A 132 6.99 -28.15 -21.98
N ALA A 133 6.25 -27.09 -22.37
CA ALA A 133 4.97 -27.16 -23.10
C ALA A 133 4.44 -25.74 -23.36
N SER A 134 4.15 -25.39 -24.62
CA SER A 134 3.40 -24.17 -24.98
C SER A 134 2.08 -24.04 -24.22
N ARG A 135 1.48 -25.17 -23.83
CA ARG A 135 0.23 -25.28 -23.07
C ARG A 135 0.33 -24.66 -21.66
N ASP A 136 1.45 -24.84 -20.97
CA ASP A 136 1.62 -24.34 -19.60
C ASP A 136 1.76 -22.81 -19.59
N ARG A 137 2.40 -22.24 -20.62
CA ARG A 137 2.47 -20.79 -20.80
C ARG A 137 1.11 -20.16 -21.05
N ALA A 138 0.27 -20.80 -21.86
CA ALA A 138 -1.09 -20.34 -22.09
C ALA A 138 -1.92 -20.36 -20.80
N ALA A 139 -1.75 -21.38 -19.97
CA ALA A 139 -2.41 -21.48 -18.67
C ALA A 139 -1.95 -20.37 -17.70
N VAL A 140 -0.64 -20.11 -17.63
CA VAL A 140 -0.06 -19.03 -16.80
C VAL A 140 -0.56 -17.65 -17.24
N HIS A 141 -0.56 -17.35 -18.54
CA HIS A 141 -1.13 -16.10 -19.04
C HIS A 141 -2.63 -15.97 -18.76
N ALA A 142 -3.38 -17.07 -18.92
CA ALA A 142 -4.82 -17.06 -18.64
C ALA A 142 -5.09 -16.81 -17.15
N SER A 143 -4.38 -17.47 -16.24
CA SER A 143 -4.54 -17.28 -14.80
C SER A 143 -4.12 -15.88 -14.35
N ALA A 144 -3.00 -15.36 -14.86
CA ALA A 144 -2.56 -14.00 -14.57
C ALA A 144 -3.56 -12.95 -15.09
N LYS A 145 -4.12 -13.14 -16.29
CA LYS A 145 -5.15 -12.25 -16.84
C LYS A 145 -6.43 -12.26 -16.02
N LEU A 146 -6.86 -13.44 -15.56
CA LEU A 146 -8.00 -13.57 -14.66
C LEU A 146 -7.74 -12.85 -13.34
N ALA A 147 -6.58 -13.08 -12.70
CA ALA A 147 -6.20 -12.42 -11.46
C ALA A 147 -6.15 -10.89 -11.60
N ARG A 148 -5.56 -10.36 -12.69
CA ARG A 148 -5.56 -8.90 -12.97
C ARG A 148 -6.98 -8.36 -13.10
N THR A 149 -7.86 -9.06 -13.81
CA THR A 149 -9.27 -8.67 -13.97
C THR A 149 -9.98 -8.63 -12.61
N THR A 150 -9.79 -9.65 -11.77
CA THR A 150 -10.36 -9.70 -10.42
C THR A 150 -9.86 -8.53 -9.56
N VAL A 151 -8.57 -8.22 -9.58
CA VAL A 151 -8.00 -7.08 -8.85
C VAL A 151 -8.63 -5.76 -9.30
N TRP A 152 -8.81 -5.57 -10.62
CA TRP A 152 -9.49 -4.37 -11.14
C TRP A 152 -10.95 -4.26 -10.69
N ILE A 153 -11.69 -5.37 -10.67
CA ILE A 153 -13.07 -5.39 -10.18
C ILE A 153 -13.11 -5.00 -8.70
N ILE A 154 -12.27 -5.63 -7.86
CA ILE A 154 -12.20 -5.33 -6.42
C ILE A 154 -11.81 -3.87 -6.19
N ALA A 155 -10.80 -3.36 -6.92
CA ALA A 155 -10.38 -1.97 -6.82
C ALA A 155 -11.52 -1.01 -7.18
N GLY A 156 -12.25 -1.28 -8.26
CA GLY A 156 -13.43 -0.50 -8.64
C GLY A 156 -14.51 -0.48 -7.57
N LEU A 157 -14.81 -1.64 -6.97
CA LEU A 157 -15.77 -1.74 -5.86
C LEU A 157 -15.33 -0.96 -4.62
N MET A 158 -14.05 -1.05 -4.27
CA MET A 158 -13.48 -0.33 -3.13
C MET A 158 -13.51 1.19 -3.36
N VAL A 159 -13.19 1.66 -4.56
CA VAL A 159 -13.29 3.09 -4.90
C VAL A 159 -14.75 3.56 -4.82
N LEU A 160 -15.70 2.78 -5.34
CA LEU A 160 -17.13 3.09 -5.21
C LEU A 160 -17.58 3.18 -3.73
N GLN A 161 -17.05 2.32 -2.86
CA GLN A 161 -17.30 2.41 -1.42
C GLN A 161 -16.81 3.73 -0.83
N THR A 162 -15.64 4.22 -1.24
CA THR A 162 -15.12 5.50 -0.74
C THR A 162 -16.02 6.68 -1.10
N VAL A 163 -16.81 6.59 -2.18
CA VAL A 163 -17.77 7.63 -2.61
C VAL A 163 -19.18 7.41 -2.02
N GLY A 164 -19.37 6.42 -1.15
CA GLY A 164 -20.63 6.14 -0.46
C GLY A 164 -21.57 5.20 -1.20
N VAL A 165 -21.12 4.54 -2.28
CA VAL A 165 -21.89 3.49 -2.94
C VAL A 165 -21.79 2.21 -2.12
N SER A 166 -22.94 1.62 -1.78
CA SER A 166 -22.99 0.37 -1.01
C SER A 166 -22.48 -0.81 -1.83
N ILE A 167 -21.34 -1.38 -1.42
CA ILE A 167 -20.83 -2.65 -1.97
C ILE A 167 -21.85 -3.77 -1.79
N SER A 168 -22.58 -3.80 -0.67
CA SER A 168 -23.58 -4.85 -0.41
C SER A 168 -24.67 -4.89 -1.47
N GLY A 169 -25.08 -3.73 -1.99
CA GLY A 169 -26.02 -3.65 -3.12
C GLY A 169 -25.40 -4.22 -4.41
N LEU A 170 -24.17 -3.82 -4.74
CA LEU A 170 -23.46 -4.30 -5.93
C LEU A 170 -23.18 -5.81 -5.88
N LEU A 171 -22.83 -6.35 -4.71
CA LEU A 171 -22.61 -7.78 -4.48
C LEU A 171 -23.92 -8.58 -4.57
N ALA A 172 -25.04 -8.04 -4.09
CA ALA A 172 -26.36 -8.66 -4.23
C ALA A 172 -26.76 -8.79 -5.71
N PHE A 173 -26.52 -7.74 -6.51
CA PHE A 173 -26.71 -7.80 -7.97
C PHE A 173 -25.72 -8.77 -8.64
N GLY A 174 -24.45 -8.76 -8.22
CA GLY A 174 -23.43 -9.69 -8.72
C GLY A 174 -23.77 -11.16 -8.46
N GLY A 175 -24.40 -11.47 -7.32
CA GLY A 175 -24.89 -12.81 -7.00
C GLY A 175 -25.99 -13.29 -7.96
N ILE A 176 -26.95 -12.43 -8.30
CA ILE A 176 -28.01 -12.75 -9.28
C ILE A 176 -27.43 -12.87 -10.70
N GLY A 177 -26.54 -11.95 -11.08
CA GLY A 177 -25.86 -11.98 -12.38
C GLY A 177 -24.95 -13.19 -12.57
N GLY A 178 -24.29 -13.66 -11.51
CA GLY A 178 -23.46 -14.86 -11.54
C GLY A 178 -24.27 -16.14 -11.79
N ILE A 179 -25.50 -16.22 -11.28
CA ILE A 179 -26.41 -17.34 -11.54
C ILE A 179 -26.92 -17.34 -13.00
N ALA A 180 -27.01 -16.17 -13.64
CA ALA A 180 -27.47 -16.04 -15.03
C ALA A 180 -26.41 -16.36 -16.09
N VAL A 181 -25.12 -16.31 -15.72
CA VAL A 181 -23.97 -16.57 -16.63
C VAL A 181 -23.42 -17.99 -16.46
N GLY A 182 -23.66 -18.64 -15.31
CA GLY A 182 -23.35 -20.05 -15.08
C GLY A 182 -24.38 -21.00 -15.67
#